data_AF-A0A653HGA3-F1
#
_entry.id   AF-A0A653HGA3-F1
#
_cell.length_a   1.000
_cell.length_b   1.000
_cell.length_c   1.000
_cell.angle_alpha   90.00
_cell.angle_beta   90.00
_cell.angle_gamma   90.00
#
_symmetry.space_group_name_H-M   'P 1'
#
loop_
_entity.id
_entity.type
_entity.pdbx_description
1 polymer ?
#
loop_
_entity_poly.entity_id
_entity_poly.type
_entity_poly.pdbx_seq_one_letter_code
_entity_poly.pdbx_strand_id
1 'polypeptide(L)'
;MLLFLYILALIRIMQSLFGDLLKYFKTCKSQDYVELWTAAQKTLEEHITLDKFDYEEEPATLFFIEENDRQYVLTFVNFVLIYMQYLTNLEKKTKSNILDLDFQIFFERLTEIVYMVTNKEVRLLFGKCLLCFCELNIKEDEFITNVKVNILIFLLWKSCSTEGRAADISKLNKYKEFCHFVKWGDTDRQTKAFYALCSYSLNVTKFLNNADGKSFLSYVWSQNETIASHLIYKVLKRSSHVSYEKVEHYSQIIYATWKNCTGPMQNIMEGQVEMFAHAALKSPLKIASRFRNMLNTFHQNKG
;
A
#
# COMPACT_ATOMS: atom_id res chain seq x y z
N MET A 1 -25.51 -9.17 -26.21
CA MET A 1 -25.37 -7.90 -26.97
C MET A 1 -26.19 -6.76 -26.37
N LEU A 2 -27.48 -6.95 -26.04
CA LEU A 2 -28.28 -5.96 -25.31
C LEU A 2 -27.76 -5.66 -23.89
N LEU A 3 -27.27 -6.66 -23.15
CA LEU A 3 -26.66 -6.47 -21.82
C LEU A 3 -25.37 -5.62 -21.88
N PHE A 4 -24.56 -5.79 -22.92
CA PHE A 4 -23.30 -5.09 -23.14
C PHE A 4 -23.50 -3.61 -23.52
N LEU A 5 -24.47 -3.33 -24.40
CA LEU A 5 -24.87 -1.95 -24.72
C LEU A 5 -25.55 -1.26 -23.53
N TYR A 6 -26.28 -2.03 -22.69
CA TYR A 6 -26.86 -1.52 -21.46
C TYR A 6 -25.81 -1.24 -20.38
N ILE A 7 -24.76 -2.06 -20.26
CA ILE A 7 -23.62 -1.85 -19.35
C ILE A 7 -22.76 -0.66 -19.82
N LEU A 8 -22.47 -0.52 -21.12
CA LEU A 8 -21.77 0.65 -21.66
C LEU A 8 -22.59 1.94 -21.55
N ALA A 9 -23.91 1.86 -21.77
CA ALA A 9 -24.83 2.96 -21.52
C ALA A 9 -24.90 3.29 -20.02
N LEU A 10 -24.95 2.28 -19.13
CA LEU A 10 -24.89 2.45 -17.69
C LEU A 10 -23.56 3.08 -17.26
N ILE A 11 -22.42 2.60 -17.74
CA ILE A 11 -21.08 3.16 -17.46
C ILE A 11 -21.02 4.64 -17.90
N ARG A 12 -21.60 5.01 -19.05
CA ARG A 12 -21.74 6.42 -19.47
C ARG A 12 -22.76 7.23 -18.64
N ILE A 13 -23.82 6.61 -18.14
CA ILE A 13 -24.90 7.24 -17.35
C ILE A 13 -24.56 7.27 -15.83
N MET A 14 -23.61 6.45 -15.38
CA MET A 14 -23.29 6.11 -14.00
C MET A 14 -22.77 7.27 -13.14
N GLN A 15 -22.46 8.42 -13.74
CA GLN A 15 -22.21 9.65 -12.99
C GLN A 15 -23.48 10.18 -12.28
N SER A 16 -24.68 9.70 -12.64
CA SER A 16 -25.97 10.20 -12.14
C SER A 16 -26.86 9.19 -11.37
N LEU A 17 -26.50 7.90 -11.28
CA LEU A 17 -27.43 6.85 -10.82
C LEU A 17 -26.85 5.85 -9.80
N PHE A 18 -26.17 6.37 -8.77
CA PHE A 18 -25.70 5.57 -7.63
C PHE A 18 -26.81 4.71 -6.99
N GLY A 19 -28.03 5.24 -6.89
CA GLY A 19 -29.18 4.56 -6.30
C GLY A 19 -29.71 3.37 -7.13
N ASP A 20 -29.54 3.40 -8.46
CA ASP A 20 -30.10 2.36 -9.33
C ASP A 20 -29.17 1.16 -9.49
N LEU A 21 -27.85 1.37 -9.43
CA LEU A 21 -26.88 0.27 -9.36
C LEU A 21 -27.02 -0.57 -8.09
N LEU A 22 -27.21 0.07 -6.92
CA LEU A 22 -27.44 -0.66 -5.67
C LEU A 22 -28.73 -1.49 -5.70
N LYS A 23 -29.78 -0.98 -6.36
CA LYS A 23 -31.02 -1.75 -6.59
C LYS A 23 -30.78 -2.91 -7.55
N TYR A 24 -30.03 -2.67 -8.62
CA TYR A 24 -29.67 -3.70 -9.59
C TYR A 24 -28.93 -4.86 -8.93
N PHE A 25 -27.88 -4.58 -8.13
CA PHE A 25 -27.15 -5.63 -7.42
C PHE A 25 -28.04 -6.47 -6.50
N LYS A 26 -29.06 -5.88 -5.85
CA LYS A 26 -30.03 -6.64 -5.02
C LYS A 26 -30.90 -7.61 -5.81
N THR A 27 -31.07 -7.37 -7.11
CA THR A 27 -31.90 -8.21 -8.00
C THR A 27 -31.10 -9.25 -8.77
N CYS A 28 -29.77 -9.14 -8.80
CA CYS A 28 -28.88 -10.07 -9.48
C CYS A 28 -28.90 -11.47 -8.85
N LYS A 29 -28.91 -12.48 -9.71
CA LYS A 29 -28.60 -13.87 -9.39
C LYS A 29 -27.10 -14.14 -9.58
N SER A 30 -26.61 -15.30 -9.13
CA SER A 30 -25.18 -15.65 -9.24
C SER A 30 -24.64 -15.53 -10.67
N GLN A 31 -25.39 -16.04 -11.66
CA GLN A 31 -25.00 -15.98 -13.07
C GLN A 31 -24.90 -14.54 -13.59
N ASP A 32 -25.73 -13.62 -13.09
CA ASP A 32 -25.71 -12.22 -13.50
C ASP A 32 -24.42 -11.53 -13.05
N TYR A 33 -23.87 -11.91 -11.88
CA TYR A 33 -22.58 -11.38 -11.42
C TYR A 33 -21.42 -11.85 -12.29
N VAL A 34 -21.38 -13.14 -12.66
CA VAL A 34 -20.35 -13.68 -13.55
C VAL A 34 -20.34 -12.91 -14.88
N GLU A 35 -21.50 -12.80 -15.54
CA GLU A 35 -21.62 -12.06 -16.81
C GLU A 35 -21.19 -10.60 -16.68
N LEU A 36 -21.51 -9.96 -15.56
CA LEU A 36 -21.18 -8.58 -15.27
C LEU A 36 -19.66 -8.37 -15.11
N TRP A 37 -18.98 -9.22 -14.35
CA TRP A 37 -17.53 -9.13 -14.14
C TRP A 37 -16.74 -9.49 -15.39
N THR A 38 -17.14 -10.54 -16.12
CA THR A 38 -16.53 -10.90 -17.40
C THR A 38 -16.69 -9.77 -18.42
N ALA A 39 -17.87 -9.15 -18.50
CA ALA A 39 -18.09 -8.01 -19.40
C ALA A 39 -17.24 -6.79 -19.00
N ALA A 40 -17.18 -6.47 -17.69
CA ALA A 40 -16.38 -5.36 -17.18
C ALA A 40 -14.89 -5.55 -17.48
N GLN A 41 -14.37 -6.77 -17.28
CA GLN A 41 -13.00 -7.12 -17.61
C GLN A 41 -12.71 -6.93 -19.10
N LYS A 42 -13.54 -7.48 -19.98
CA LYS A 42 -13.38 -7.34 -21.42
C LYS A 42 -13.36 -5.87 -21.85
N THR A 43 -14.28 -5.06 -21.33
CA THR A 43 -14.32 -3.62 -21.64
C THR A 43 -13.08 -2.89 -21.13
N LEU A 44 -12.61 -3.22 -19.91
CA LEU A 44 -11.40 -2.65 -19.36
C LEU A 44 -10.18 -2.95 -20.24
N GLU A 45 -10.03 -4.19 -20.69
CA GLU A 45 -8.92 -4.63 -21.56
C GLU A 45 -8.99 -4.02 -22.97
N GLU A 46 -10.18 -3.85 -23.53
CA GLU A 46 -10.37 -3.23 -24.85
C GLU A 46 -10.08 -1.73 -24.85
N HIS A 47 -10.35 -1.02 -23.75
CA HIS A 47 -10.23 0.44 -23.68
C HIS A 47 -8.94 0.93 -23.02
N ILE A 48 -8.33 0.12 -22.14
CA ILE A 48 -7.12 0.48 -21.40
C ILE A 48 -5.95 -0.38 -21.89
N THR A 49 -5.42 0.00 -23.05
CA THR A 49 -4.26 -0.61 -23.71
C THR A 49 -3.00 0.26 -23.53
N LEU A 50 -1.81 -0.32 -23.77
CA LEU A 50 -0.54 0.38 -23.53
C LEU A 50 -0.38 1.68 -24.35
N ASP A 51 -0.97 1.74 -25.56
CA ASP A 51 -1.00 2.93 -26.41
C ASP A 51 -1.83 4.09 -25.87
N LYS A 52 -2.57 3.89 -24.77
CA LYS A 52 -3.33 4.95 -24.06
C LYS A 52 -2.53 5.67 -22.99
N PHE A 53 -1.28 5.25 -22.79
CA PHE A 53 -0.42 5.79 -21.77
C PHE A 53 0.84 6.38 -22.35
N ASP A 54 1.20 7.56 -21.87
CA ASP A 54 2.53 8.11 -22.06
C ASP A 54 3.43 7.60 -20.92
N TYR A 55 4.61 7.11 -21.28
CA TYR A 55 5.57 6.55 -20.32
C TYR A 55 6.74 7.51 -20.13
N GLU A 56 6.87 8.01 -18.90
CA GLU A 56 8.02 8.78 -18.50
C GLU A 56 9.05 7.83 -17.85
N GLU A 57 10.17 7.59 -18.53
CA GLU A 57 11.24 6.66 -18.10
C GLU A 57 11.78 6.96 -16.69
N GLU A 58 11.87 8.24 -16.33
CA GLU A 58 12.24 8.70 -14.99
C GLU A 58 11.19 9.71 -14.54
N PRO A 59 10.18 9.32 -13.73
CA PRO A 59 10.25 8.35 -12.63
C PRO A 59 9.61 6.96 -12.88
N ALA A 60 9.61 6.45 -14.12
CA ALA A 60 9.00 5.18 -14.53
C ALA A 60 7.48 5.18 -14.30
N THR A 61 6.80 6.15 -14.88
CA THR A 61 5.40 6.45 -14.61
C THR A 61 4.54 6.54 -15.86
N LEU A 62 3.30 6.06 -15.76
CA LEU A 62 2.32 6.15 -16.84
C LEU A 62 1.31 7.27 -16.59
N PHE A 63 1.13 8.10 -17.60
CA PHE A 63 0.13 9.17 -17.65
C PHE A 63 -0.93 8.82 -18.70
N PHE A 64 -2.20 9.10 -18.41
CA PHE A 64 -3.23 8.98 -19.43
C PHE A 64 -2.97 10.01 -20.53
N ILE A 65 -2.97 9.57 -21.79
CA ILE A 65 -2.86 10.47 -22.94
C ILE A 65 -4.17 11.27 -23.09
N GLU A 66 -5.32 10.61 -22.93
CA GLU A 66 -6.63 11.25 -23.00
C GLU A 66 -7.38 11.24 -21.66
N GLU A 67 -8.11 12.33 -21.41
CA GLU A 67 -9.00 12.46 -20.25
C GLU A 67 -10.12 11.41 -20.25
N ASN A 68 -10.52 10.93 -21.43
CA ASN A 68 -11.53 9.87 -21.57
C ASN A 68 -11.05 8.57 -20.92
N ASP A 69 -9.79 8.18 -21.13
CA ASP A 69 -9.23 6.93 -20.58
C ASP A 69 -9.15 6.99 -19.06
N ARG A 70 -8.80 8.16 -18.52
CA ARG A 70 -8.85 8.44 -17.09
C ARG A 70 -10.26 8.27 -16.52
N GLN A 71 -11.27 8.81 -17.21
CA GLN A 71 -12.68 8.68 -16.82
C GLN A 71 -13.18 7.23 -16.89
N TYR A 72 -12.74 6.44 -17.88
CA TYR A 72 -13.05 5.01 -17.94
C TYR A 72 -12.55 4.29 -16.68
N VAL A 73 -11.28 4.49 -16.31
CA VAL A 73 -10.72 3.87 -15.09
C VAL A 73 -11.47 4.34 -13.84
N LEU A 74 -11.75 5.63 -13.70
CA LEU A 74 -12.56 6.14 -12.57
C LEU A 74 -13.94 5.49 -12.51
N THR A 75 -14.56 5.23 -13.65
CA THR A 75 -15.87 4.59 -13.72
C THR A 75 -15.81 3.14 -13.25
N PHE A 76 -14.81 2.37 -13.65
CA PHE A 76 -14.59 1.02 -13.15
C PHE A 76 -14.29 0.99 -11.65
N VAL A 77 -13.48 1.92 -11.16
CA VAL A 77 -13.21 2.01 -9.71
C VAL A 77 -14.48 2.36 -8.93
N ASN A 78 -15.30 3.30 -9.42
CA ASN A 78 -16.59 3.63 -8.81
C ASN A 78 -17.54 2.43 -8.82
N PHE A 79 -17.57 1.67 -9.92
CA PHE A 79 -18.37 0.45 -10.03
C PHE A 79 -18.04 -0.57 -8.95
N VAL A 80 -16.74 -0.84 -8.76
CA VAL A 80 -16.25 -1.70 -7.67
C VAL A 80 -16.64 -1.13 -6.30
N LEU A 81 -16.47 0.18 -6.09
CA LEU A 81 -16.81 0.80 -4.81
C LEU A 81 -18.27 0.60 -4.44
N ILE A 82 -19.18 0.75 -5.40
CA ILE A 82 -20.63 0.55 -5.20
C ILE A 82 -20.92 -0.92 -4.87
N TYR A 83 -20.28 -1.85 -5.58
CA TYR A 83 -20.41 -3.28 -5.28
C TYR A 83 -19.91 -3.62 -3.87
N MET A 84 -18.76 -3.09 -3.46
CA MET A 84 -18.22 -3.31 -2.11
C MET A 84 -19.16 -2.77 -1.04
N GLN A 85 -19.74 -1.60 -1.24
CA GLN A 85 -20.75 -1.03 -0.34
C GLN A 85 -22.03 -1.87 -0.28
N TYR A 86 -22.44 -2.47 -1.40
CA TYR A 86 -23.54 -3.42 -1.44
C TYR A 86 -23.23 -4.65 -0.56
N LEU A 87 -22.03 -5.23 -0.68
CA LEU A 87 -21.60 -6.36 0.14
C LEU A 87 -21.59 -6.01 1.64
N THR A 88 -21.05 -4.85 2.02
CA THR A 88 -21.02 -4.42 3.44
C THR A 88 -22.43 -4.27 4.02
N ASN A 89 -23.40 -3.85 3.21
CA ASN A 89 -24.80 -3.73 3.63
C ASN A 89 -25.51 -5.08 3.75
N LEU A 90 -25.14 -6.08 2.96
CA LEU A 90 -25.66 -7.46 3.06
C LEU A 90 -25.13 -8.19 4.30
N GLU A 91 -23.86 -7.98 4.64
CA GLU A 91 -23.14 -8.71 5.69
C GLU A 91 -23.62 -8.45 7.12
N LYS A 92 -24.52 -7.48 7.34
CA LYS A 92 -25.22 -7.33 8.63
C LYS A 92 -26.07 -8.55 9.03
N LYS A 93 -26.07 -9.65 8.25
CA LYS A 93 -26.96 -10.81 8.43
C LYS A 93 -26.34 -12.22 8.32
N THR A 94 -25.07 -12.46 7.96
CA THR A 94 -24.60 -13.85 7.65
C THR A 94 -23.10 -14.17 7.87
N LYS A 95 -22.77 -15.48 7.76
CA LYS A 95 -21.43 -16.13 7.80
C LYS A 95 -20.43 -15.52 6.79
N SER A 96 -19.14 -15.82 6.97
CA SER A 96 -18.03 -15.35 6.11
C SER A 96 -18.31 -15.57 4.62
N ASN A 97 -18.15 -14.52 3.81
CA ASN A 97 -18.39 -14.54 2.38
C ASN A 97 -17.17 -15.05 1.60
N ILE A 98 -17.42 -15.70 0.47
CA ILE A 98 -16.41 -16.01 -0.56
C ILE A 98 -16.72 -15.08 -1.73
N LEU A 99 -15.70 -14.36 -2.20
CA LEU A 99 -15.85 -13.49 -3.36
C LEU A 99 -15.81 -14.31 -4.65
N ASP A 100 -16.67 -13.93 -5.59
CA ASP A 100 -16.75 -14.52 -6.92
C ASP A 100 -15.40 -14.44 -7.67
N LEU A 101 -15.02 -15.51 -8.37
CA LEU A 101 -13.71 -15.61 -9.03
C LEU A 101 -13.54 -14.56 -10.14
N ASP A 102 -14.59 -14.30 -10.91
CA ASP A 102 -14.53 -13.30 -11.98
C ASP A 102 -14.37 -11.88 -11.40
N PHE A 103 -14.98 -11.61 -10.24
CA PHE A 103 -14.70 -10.37 -9.50
C PHE A 103 -13.23 -10.28 -9.07
N GLN A 104 -12.65 -11.35 -8.53
CA GLN A 104 -11.25 -11.36 -8.09
C GLN A 104 -10.31 -11.05 -9.27
N ILE A 105 -10.49 -11.73 -10.41
CA ILE A 105 -9.70 -11.53 -11.64
C ILE A 105 -9.83 -10.07 -12.11
N PHE A 106 -11.05 -9.56 -12.18
CA PHE A 106 -11.29 -8.16 -12.58
C PHE A 106 -10.62 -7.16 -11.62
N PHE A 107 -10.73 -7.39 -10.30
CA PHE A 107 -10.15 -6.51 -9.29
C PHE A 107 -8.63 -6.51 -9.34
N GLU A 108 -7.98 -7.66 -9.53
CA GLU A 108 -6.54 -7.77 -9.72
C GLU A 108 -6.09 -6.99 -10.95
N ARG A 109 -6.79 -7.15 -12.08
CA ARG A 109 -6.48 -6.41 -13.30
C ARG A 109 -6.61 -4.90 -13.12
N LEU A 110 -7.68 -4.46 -12.45
CA LEU A 110 -7.87 -3.05 -12.12
C LEU A 110 -6.76 -2.54 -11.19
N THR A 111 -6.33 -3.36 -10.22
CA THR A 111 -5.24 -3.04 -9.30
C THR A 111 -3.93 -2.77 -10.05
N GLU A 112 -3.59 -3.61 -11.02
CA GLU A 112 -2.40 -3.44 -11.86
C GLU A 112 -2.41 -2.09 -12.59
N ILE A 113 -3.53 -1.76 -13.24
CA ILE A 113 -3.72 -0.50 -13.97
C ILE A 113 -3.59 0.70 -13.00
N VAL A 114 -4.27 0.65 -11.86
CA VAL A 114 -4.26 1.76 -10.89
C VAL A 114 -2.84 2.02 -10.33
N TYR A 115 -2.06 0.97 -10.09
CA TYR A 115 -0.67 1.14 -9.62
C TYR A 115 0.31 1.53 -10.73
N MET A 116 -0.04 1.31 -11.99
CA MET A 116 0.71 1.81 -13.15
C MET A 116 0.54 3.33 -13.33
N VAL A 117 -0.68 3.85 -13.14
CA VAL A 117 -0.97 5.26 -13.40
C VAL A 117 -0.56 6.17 -12.25
N THR A 118 -0.04 7.35 -12.54
CA THR A 118 0.29 8.38 -11.52
C THR A 118 -0.93 9.16 -11.03
N ASN A 119 -2.11 8.90 -11.59
CA ASN A 119 -3.28 9.71 -11.32
C ASN A 119 -3.75 9.60 -9.86
N LYS A 120 -3.60 10.70 -9.13
CA LYS A 120 -3.92 10.80 -7.71
C LYS A 120 -5.41 10.55 -7.42
N GLU A 121 -6.31 11.06 -8.26
CA GLU A 121 -7.75 10.91 -8.04
C GLU A 121 -8.16 9.44 -8.15
N VAL A 122 -7.69 8.76 -9.19
CA VAL A 122 -7.89 7.31 -9.39
C VAL A 122 -7.38 6.53 -8.19
N ARG A 123 -6.14 6.78 -7.73
CA ARG A 123 -5.55 6.10 -6.56
C ARG A 123 -6.33 6.35 -5.27
N LEU A 124 -6.79 7.58 -5.04
CA LEU A 124 -7.58 7.93 -3.85
C LEU A 124 -8.94 7.23 -3.85
N LEU A 125 -9.61 7.18 -5.00
CA LEU A 125 -10.88 6.50 -5.14
C LEU A 125 -10.72 4.99 -4.98
N PHE A 126 -9.71 4.39 -5.63
CA PHE A 126 -9.41 2.96 -5.52
C PHE A 126 -9.02 2.56 -4.10
N GLY A 127 -8.31 3.44 -3.40
CA GLY A 127 -8.04 3.30 -1.97
C GLY A 127 -9.29 3.18 -1.10
N LYS A 128 -10.43 3.78 -1.49
CA LYS A 128 -11.70 3.56 -0.80
C LYS A 128 -12.18 2.12 -1.00
N CYS A 129 -12.07 1.57 -2.21
CA CYS A 129 -12.40 0.17 -2.51
C CYS A 129 -11.55 -0.78 -1.66
N LEU A 130 -10.22 -0.57 -1.63
CA LEU A 130 -9.29 -1.35 -0.80
C LEU A 130 -9.70 -1.32 0.68
N LEU A 131 -10.07 -0.15 1.20
CA LEU A 131 -10.44 -0.01 2.61
C LEU A 131 -11.78 -0.66 2.96
N CYS A 132 -12.70 -0.81 2.00
CA CYS A 132 -13.93 -1.57 2.22
C CYS A 132 -13.65 -3.04 2.54
N PHE A 133 -12.58 -3.65 2.01
CA PHE A 133 -12.22 -5.03 2.36
C PHE A 133 -11.92 -5.19 3.86
N CYS A 134 -11.45 -4.15 4.55
CA CYS A 134 -11.24 -4.21 5.99
C CYS A 134 -12.54 -4.26 6.80
N GLU A 135 -13.67 -3.93 6.18
CA GLU A 135 -15.00 -3.87 6.81
C GLU A 135 -15.84 -5.11 6.47
N LEU A 136 -15.37 -5.93 5.51
CA LEU A 136 -16.05 -7.13 5.08
C LEU A 136 -15.57 -8.37 5.83
N ASN A 137 -16.50 -9.27 6.14
CA ASN A 137 -16.22 -10.59 6.70
C ASN A 137 -15.98 -11.59 5.57
N ILE A 138 -14.81 -11.49 4.93
CA ILE A 138 -14.42 -12.36 3.82
C ILE A 138 -13.54 -13.49 4.34
N LYS A 139 -13.72 -14.70 3.79
CA LYS A 139 -12.85 -15.84 4.07
C LYS A 139 -11.43 -15.56 3.54
N GLU A 140 -10.42 -15.84 4.36
CA GLU A 140 -9.02 -15.71 3.96
C GLU A 140 -8.67 -16.68 2.82
N ASP A 141 -8.09 -16.13 1.76
CA ASP A 141 -7.50 -16.82 0.62
C ASP A 141 -6.29 -16.02 0.08
N GLU A 142 -5.68 -16.50 -1.02
CA GLU A 142 -4.54 -15.82 -1.64
C GLU A 142 -4.91 -14.42 -2.17
N PHE A 143 -6.12 -14.26 -2.72
CA PHE A 143 -6.59 -12.97 -3.21
C PHE A 143 -6.69 -11.95 -2.06
N ILE A 144 -7.30 -12.30 -0.94
CA ILE A 144 -7.42 -11.42 0.24
C ILE A 144 -6.05 -11.11 0.83
N THR A 145 -5.13 -12.07 0.82
CA THR A 145 -3.73 -11.88 1.20
C THR A 145 -3.08 -10.77 0.35
N ASN A 146 -3.23 -10.83 -0.98
CA ASN A 146 -2.73 -9.81 -1.90
C ASN A 146 -3.40 -8.44 -1.69
N VAL A 147 -4.72 -8.42 -1.47
CA VAL A 147 -5.47 -7.18 -1.18
C VAL A 147 -4.95 -6.49 0.09
N LYS A 148 -4.62 -7.25 1.14
CA LYS A 148 -4.05 -6.69 2.38
C LYS A 148 -2.69 -6.04 2.17
N VAL A 149 -1.83 -6.61 1.33
CA VAL A 149 -0.56 -5.98 0.94
C VAL A 149 -0.82 -4.68 0.17
N ASN A 150 -1.79 -4.67 -0.75
CA ASN A 150 -2.18 -3.46 -1.49
C ASN A 150 -2.77 -2.37 -0.59
N ILE A 151 -3.54 -2.74 0.45
CA ILE A 151 -4.01 -1.81 1.49
C ILE A 151 -2.82 -1.12 2.17
N LEU A 152 -1.78 -1.88 2.55
CA LEU A 152 -0.57 -1.32 3.15
C LEU A 152 0.15 -0.36 2.20
N ILE A 153 0.33 -0.75 0.93
CA ILE A 153 0.97 0.09 -0.10
C ILE A 153 0.18 1.40 -0.27
N PHE A 154 -1.15 1.32 -0.36
CA PHE A 154 -2.01 2.49 -0.48
C PHE A 154 -1.89 3.42 0.75
N LEU A 155 -1.97 2.86 1.96
CA LEU A 155 -1.89 3.64 3.20
C LEU A 155 -0.51 4.28 3.38
N LEU A 156 0.57 3.57 3.02
CA LEU A 156 1.93 4.11 3.01
C LEU A 156 2.07 5.26 2.01
N TRP A 157 1.62 5.06 0.77
CA TRP A 157 1.62 6.10 -0.26
C TRP A 157 0.87 7.34 0.22
N LYS A 158 -0.34 7.16 0.76
CA LYS A 158 -1.17 8.26 1.26
C LYS A 158 -0.51 8.99 2.43
N SER A 159 0.03 8.24 3.40
CA SER A 159 0.74 8.79 4.57
C SER A 159 1.98 9.59 4.17
N CYS A 160 2.67 9.16 3.12
CA CYS A 160 3.85 9.82 2.57
C CYS A 160 3.55 11.00 1.64
N SER A 161 2.35 11.06 1.05
CA SER A 161 1.93 12.13 0.14
C SER A 161 1.93 13.49 0.85
N THR A 162 2.06 14.61 0.13
CA THR A 162 2.03 15.97 0.73
C THR A 162 0.77 16.22 1.55
N GLU A 163 -0.38 15.73 1.09
CA GLU A 163 -1.70 15.87 1.73
C GLU A 163 -2.02 14.83 2.83
N GLY A 164 -1.15 13.84 3.02
CA GLY A 164 -1.33 12.82 4.07
C GLY A 164 -1.43 13.44 5.47
N ARG A 165 -2.36 12.94 6.28
CA ARG A 165 -2.63 13.46 7.64
C ARG A 165 -2.11 12.50 8.70
N ALA A 166 -1.99 12.97 9.94
CA ALA A 166 -1.66 12.10 11.08
C ALA A 166 -2.63 10.91 11.21
N ALA A 167 -3.93 11.12 10.93
CA ALA A 167 -4.93 10.06 10.90
C ALA A 167 -4.66 8.97 9.85
N ASP A 168 -4.02 9.30 8.72
CA ASP A 168 -3.65 8.30 7.71
C ASP A 168 -2.51 7.41 8.24
N ILE A 169 -1.55 8.00 8.99
CA ILE A 169 -0.46 7.27 9.65
C ILE A 169 -1.00 6.37 10.76
N SER A 170 -1.93 6.88 11.58
CA SER A 170 -2.59 6.06 12.61
C SER A 170 -3.36 4.90 11.99
N LYS A 171 -4.03 5.12 10.85
CA LYS A 171 -4.69 4.06 10.10
C LYS A 171 -3.71 3.03 9.54
N LEU A 172 -2.56 3.47 9.02
CA LEU A 172 -1.48 2.57 8.59
C LEU A 172 -0.98 1.70 9.75
N ASN A 173 -0.68 2.30 10.91
CA ASN A 173 -0.23 1.58 12.10
C ASN A 173 -1.28 0.58 12.61
N LYS A 174 -2.58 0.92 12.52
CA LYS A 174 -3.68 0.00 12.86
C LYS A 174 -3.63 -1.30 12.07
N TYR A 175 -3.23 -1.25 10.80
CA TYR A 175 -3.18 -2.43 9.91
C TYR A 175 -1.78 -3.01 9.74
N LYS A 176 -0.83 -2.65 10.62
CA LYS A 176 0.57 -3.11 10.52
C LYS A 176 0.72 -4.63 10.45
N GLU A 177 -0.17 -5.39 11.10
CA GLU A 177 -0.15 -6.86 11.09
C GLU A 177 -0.30 -7.47 9.68
N PHE A 178 -0.81 -6.70 8.70
CA PHE A 178 -0.82 -7.13 7.31
C PHE A 178 0.58 -7.31 6.72
N CYS A 179 1.63 -6.84 7.38
CA CYS A 179 3.01 -7.06 6.94
C CYS A 179 3.40 -8.54 6.99
N HIS A 180 2.68 -9.38 7.75
CA HIS A 180 2.86 -10.83 7.72
C HIS A 180 2.59 -11.45 6.34
N PHE A 181 1.74 -10.80 5.52
CA PHE A 181 1.37 -11.25 4.19
C PHE A 181 2.35 -10.81 3.09
N VAL A 182 3.33 -9.96 3.43
CA VAL A 182 4.34 -9.53 2.47
C VAL A 182 5.31 -10.67 2.19
N LYS A 183 5.51 -10.99 0.91
CA LYS A 183 6.45 -12.02 0.46
C LYS A 183 7.88 -11.48 0.54
N TRP A 184 8.45 -11.44 1.75
CA TRP A 184 9.78 -10.88 1.99
C TRP A 184 10.87 -11.61 1.18
N GLY A 185 11.76 -10.84 0.54
CA GLY A 185 12.80 -11.41 -0.31
C GLY A 185 12.38 -11.59 -1.78
N ASP A 186 11.08 -11.54 -2.07
CA ASP A 186 10.60 -11.64 -3.44
C ASP A 186 10.85 -10.35 -4.22
N THR A 187 10.98 -10.53 -5.54
CA THR A 187 11.21 -9.44 -6.49
C THR A 187 9.94 -9.04 -7.24
N ASP A 188 8.78 -9.47 -6.73
CA ASP A 188 7.49 -9.07 -7.26
C ASP A 188 7.26 -7.56 -7.09
N ARG A 189 6.32 -7.04 -7.88
CA ARG A 189 6.06 -5.60 -7.96
C ARG A 189 5.51 -5.02 -6.66
N GLN A 190 4.65 -5.75 -5.96
CA GLN A 190 4.02 -5.27 -4.71
C GLN A 190 5.08 -5.18 -3.61
N THR A 191 5.90 -6.21 -3.43
CA THR A 191 6.99 -6.22 -2.46
C THR A 191 7.98 -5.09 -2.75
N LYS A 192 8.41 -4.92 -4.01
CA LYS A 192 9.29 -3.79 -4.40
C LYS A 192 8.66 -2.41 -4.09
N ALA A 193 7.38 -2.23 -4.39
CA ALA A 193 6.68 -0.98 -4.10
C ALA A 193 6.61 -0.71 -2.58
N PHE A 194 6.33 -1.74 -1.79
CA PHE A 194 6.31 -1.65 -0.34
C PHE A 194 7.68 -1.25 0.24
N TYR A 195 8.77 -1.87 -0.23
CA TYR A 195 10.15 -1.53 0.16
C TYR A 195 10.51 -0.08 -0.19
N ALA A 196 10.12 0.36 -1.39
CA ALA A 196 10.37 1.73 -1.85
C ALA A 196 9.62 2.75 -0.97
N LEU A 197 8.35 2.50 -0.65
CA LEU A 197 7.55 3.38 0.20
C LEU A 197 8.03 3.41 1.64
N CYS A 198 8.43 2.27 2.22
CA CYS A 198 9.07 2.23 3.53
C CYS A 198 10.35 3.07 3.54
N SER A 199 11.17 2.96 2.49
CA SER A 199 12.39 3.78 2.35
C SER A 199 12.08 5.26 2.18
N TYR A 200 10.99 5.59 1.49
CA TYR A 200 10.58 6.97 1.28
C TYR A 200 10.05 7.59 2.57
N SER A 201 9.30 6.84 3.39
CA SER A 201 8.76 7.31 4.66
C SER A 201 9.85 7.81 5.63
N LEU A 202 11.05 7.24 5.57
CA LEU A 202 12.23 7.70 6.33
C LEU A 202 12.65 9.14 5.97
N ASN A 203 12.24 9.68 4.82
CA ASN A 203 12.54 11.07 4.47
C ASN A 203 11.43 12.05 4.88
N VAL A 204 10.25 11.55 5.21
CA VAL A 204 9.04 12.34 5.41
C VAL A 204 8.98 12.78 6.88
N THR A 205 9.29 14.05 7.14
CA THR A 205 9.36 14.59 8.51
C THR A 205 8.07 14.37 9.30
N LYS A 206 6.89 14.59 8.70
CA LYS A 206 5.62 14.34 9.39
C LYS A 206 5.39 12.87 9.77
N PHE A 207 6.00 11.94 9.04
CA PHE A 207 5.93 10.52 9.33
C PHE A 207 6.85 10.19 10.50
N LEU A 208 8.09 10.67 10.46
CA LEU A 208 9.07 10.49 11.53
C LEU A 208 8.68 11.18 12.83
N ASN A 209 8.00 12.33 12.79
CA ASN A 209 7.59 13.03 14.01
C ASN A 209 6.37 12.39 14.68
N ASN A 210 5.69 11.46 13.99
CA ASN A 210 4.50 10.78 14.48
C ASN A 210 4.86 9.46 15.19
N ALA A 211 4.35 9.26 16.40
CA ALA A 211 4.59 8.05 17.20
C ALA A 211 4.07 6.77 16.51
N ASP A 212 2.90 6.82 15.87
CA ASP A 212 2.36 5.71 15.07
C ASP A 212 3.24 5.41 13.86
N GLY A 213 3.85 6.43 13.26
CA GLY A 213 4.80 6.27 12.15
C GLY A 213 6.06 5.52 12.59
N LYS A 214 6.65 5.91 13.73
CA LYS A 214 7.78 5.19 14.32
C LYS A 214 7.41 3.76 14.71
N SER A 215 6.24 3.57 15.34
CA SER A 215 5.70 2.26 15.71
C SER A 215 5.58 1.36 14.48
N PHE A 216 4.93 1.85 13.41
CA PHE A 216 4.78 1.11 12.17
C PHE A 216 6.14 0.71 11.57
N LEU A 217 7.08 1.66 11.44
CA LEU A 217 8.40 1.35 10.89
C LEU A 217 9.16 0.34 11.75
N SER A 218 9.14 0.49 13.07
CA SER A 218 9.80 -0.46 13.96
C SER A 218 9.24 -1.87 13.82
N TYR A 219 7.92 -1.98 13.64
CA TYR A 219 7.24 -3.25 13.41
C TYR A 219 7.61 -3.85 12.04
N VAL A 220 7.60 -3.06 10.97
CA VAL A 220 7.98 -3.53 9.62
C VAL A 220 9.39 -4.09 9.61
N TRP A 221 10.33 -3.39 10.25
CA TRP A 221 11.73 -3.81 10.29
C TRP A 221 11.90 -5.13 11.04
N SER A 222 11.08 -5.41 12.06
CA SER A 222 11.17 -6.64 12.83
C SER A 222 10.57 -7.86 12.11
N GLN A 223 9.93 -7.69 10.96
CA GLN A 223 9.25 -8.80 10.28
C GLN A 223 10.21 -9.77 9.58
N ASN A 224 11.29 -9.26 8.97
CA ASN A 224 12.20 -10.10 8.18
C ASN A 224 13.57 -9.43 8.00
N GLU A 225 14.63 -10.24 7.92
CA GLU A 225 16.00 -9.78 7.69
C GLU A 225 16.16 -8.92 6.43
N THR A 226 15.46 -9.26 5.36
CA THR A 226 15.60 -8.58 4.07
C THR A 226 15.17 -7.12 4.14
N ILE A 227 14.00 -6.86 4.75
CA ILE A 227 13.50 -5.49 4.90
C ILE A 227 14.31 -4.71 5.95
N ALA A 228 14.75 -5.37 7.02
CA ALA A 228 15.64 -4.79 8.02
C ALA A 228 16.96 -4.32 7.38
N SER A 229 17.62 -5.22 6.64
CA SER A 229 18.87 -4.95 5.92
C SER A 229 18.70 -3.78 4.95
N HIS A 230 17.61 -3.80 4.17
CA HIS A 230 17.30 -2.73 3.22
C HIS A 230 17.17 -1.38 3.91
N LEU A 231 16.38 -1.29 4.99
CA LEU A 231 16.10 -0.02 5.65
C LEU A 231 17.29 0.48 6.47
N ILE A 232 18.06 -0.40 7.11
CA ILE A 232 19.34 -0.02 7.74
C ILE A 232 20.32 0.52 6.73
N TYR A 233 20.49 -0.13 5.58
CA TYR A 233 21.36 0.37 4.53
C TYR A 233 20.92 1.77 4.02
N LYS A 234 19.61 1.99 3.88
CA LYS A 234 19.07 3.32 3.54
C LYS A 234 19.39 4.36 4.61
N VAL A 235 19.25 4.02 5.89
CA VAL A 235 19.61 4.92 7.00
C VAL A 235 21.10 5.19 7.03
N LEU A 236 21.95 4.18 6.90
CA LEU A 236 23.40 4.29 6.89
C LEU A 236 23.89 5.26 5.80
N LYS A 237 23.44 5.06 4.56
CA LYS A 237 23.81 5.90 3.41
C LYS A 237 23.32 7.36 3.57
N ARG A 238 22.19 7.57 4.23
CA ARG A 238 21.56 8.89 4.37
C ARG A 238 22.03 9.67 5.60
N SER A 239 22.48 8.99 6.64
CA SER A 239 22.80 9.61 7.95
C SER A 239 23.87 10.70 7.84
N SER A 240 24.77 10.63 6.84
CA SER A 240 25.76 11.68 6.56
C SER A 240 25.17 12.97 6.00
N HIS A 241 23.95 12.94 5.43
CA HIS A 241 23.36 14.04 4.66
C HIS A 241 22.11 14.67 5.32
N VAL A 242 21.55 14.07 6.37
CA VAL A 242 20.32 14.56 7.03
C VAL A 242 20.61 15.45 8.25
N SER A 243 19.59 16.02 8.90
CA SER A 243 19.75 16.75 10.17
C SER A 243 20.03 15.80 11.35
N TYR A 244 20.54 16.34 12.47
CA TYR A 244 20.71 15.54 13.70
C TYR A 244 19.37 15.07 14.28
N GLU A 245 18.33 15.90 14.20
CA GLU A 245 16.96 15.53 14.59
C GLU A 245 16.46 14.30 13.82
N LYS A 246 16.68 14.24 12.49
CA LYS A 246 16.34 13.04 11.71
C LYS A 246 17.15 11.82 12.14
N VAL A 247 18.42 11.98 12.50
CA VAL A 247 19.26 10.89 13.04
C VAL A 247 18.71 10.37 14.36
N GLU A 248 18.18 11.25 15.21
CA GLU A 248 17.52 10.87 16.47
C GLU A 248 16.22 10.09 16.22
N HIS A 249 15.42 10.49 15.24
CA HIS A 249 14.25 9.68 14.86
C HIS A 249 14.63 8.30 14.33
N TYR A 250 15.69 8.21 13.53
CA TYR A 250 16.21 6.91 13.10
C TYR A 250 16.66 6.07 14.29
N SER A 251 17.39 6.64 15.25
CA SER A 251 17.87 5.89 16.42
C SER A 251 16.72 5.35 17.27
N GLN A 252 15.65 6.14 17.46
CA GLN A 252 14.44 5.71 18.15
C GLN A 252 13.75 4.54 17.44
N ILE A 253 13.65 4.58 16.11
CA ILE A 253 13.06 3.49 15.32
C ILE A 253 13.92 2.23 15.43
N ILE A 254 15.24 2.32 15.19
CA ILE A 254 16.15 1.16 15.21
C ILE A 254 16.15 0.52 16.61
N TYR A 255 16.21 1.32 17.67
CA TYR A 255 16.15 0.82 19.04
C TYR A 255 14.82 0.12 19.34
N ALA A 256 13.69 0.73 18.94
CA ALA A 256 12.38 0.11 19.10
C ALA A 256 12.27 -1.22 18.32
N THR A 257 12.83 -1.29 17.11
CA THR A 257 12.91 -2.54 16.34
C THR A 257 13.69 -3.60 17.12
N TRP A 258 14.92 -3.31 17.55
CA TRP A 258 15.76 -4.25 18.30
C TRP A 258 15.06 -4.75 19.56
N LYS A 259 14.43 -3.84 20.32
CA LYS A 259 13.70 -4.16 21.55
C LYS A 259 12.50 -5.10 21.31
N ASN A 260 11.86 -4.99 20.15
CA ASN A 260 10.69 -5.79 19.79
C ASN A 260 11.06 -7.12 19.11
N CYS A 261 12.31 -7.29 18.68
CA CYS A 261 12.81 -8.55 18.13
C CYS A 261 13.13 -9.54 19.25
N THR A 262 12.95 -10.83 18.96
CA THR A 262 13.38 -11.92 19.83
C THR A 262 14.10 -12.99 19.02
N GLY A 263 15.03 -13.71 19.66
CA GLY A 263 15.69 -14.87 19.04
C GLY A 263 16.54 -14.48 17.82
N PRO A 264 16.49 -15.24 16.70
CA PRO A 264 17.35 -15.02 15.54
C PRO A 264 17.29 -13.60 14.97
N MET A 265 16.09 -12.98 14.97
CA MET A 265 15.92 -11.63 14.44
C MET A 265 16.61 -10.56 15.30
N GLN A 266 16.73 -10.79 16.61
CA GLN A 266 17.45 -9.87 17.50
C GLN A 266 18.95 -9.88 17.18
N ASN A 267 19.53 -11.07 16.99
CA ASN A 267 20.94 -11.22 16.60
C ASN A 267 21.23 -10.57 15.22
N ILE A 268 20.30 -10.71 14.27
CA ILE A 268 20.39 -10.05 12.97
C ILE A 268 20.41 -8.52 13.15
N MET A 269 19.49 -7.98 13.96
CA MET A 269 19.45 -6.54 14.24
C MET A 269 20.73 -6.06 14.94
N GLU A 270 21.31 -6.84 15.85
CA GLU A 270 22.58 -6.51 16.52
C GLU A 270 23.73 -6.42 15.51
N GLY A 271 23.91 -7.43 14.65
CA GLY A 271 24.92 -7.40 13.59
C GLY A 271 24.73 -6.24 12.62
N GLN A 272 23.48 -5.87 12.32
CA GLN A 272 23.20 -4.70 11.49
C GLN A 272 23.48 -3.38 12.22
N VAL A 273 23.28 -3.31 13.54
CA VAL A 273 23.65 -2.13 14.36
C VAL A 273 25.17 -1.95 14.41
N GLU A 274 25.95 -3.02 14.44
CA GLU A 274 27.42 -2.96 14.37
C GLU A 274 27.93 -2.28 13.09
N MET A 275 27.16 -2.31 12.00
CA MET A 275 27.49 -1.58 10.76
C MET A 275 27.63 -0.07 11.01
N PHE A 276 26.84 0.51 11.92
CA PHE A 276 26.96 1.93 12.29
C PHE A 276 28.25 2.21 13.06
N ALA A 277 28.70 1.27 13.90
CA ALA A 277 29.97 1.38 14.62
C ALA A 277 31.15 1.35 13.64
N HIS A 278 31.15 0.40 12.69
CA HIS A 278 32.15 0.35 11.64
C HIS A 278 32.16 1.59 10.75
N ALA A 279 30.98 2.12 10.40
CA ALA A 279 30.88 3.36 9.64
C ALA A 279 31.41 4.56 10.43
N ALA A 280 31.16 4.63 11.74
CA ALA A 280 31.68 5.70 12.59
C ALA A 280 33.22 5.72 12.62
N LEU A 281 33.87 4.56 12.67
CA LEU A 281 35.33 4.43 12.69
C LEU A 281 35.99 4.88 11.38
N LYS A 282 35.30 4.70 10.25
CA LYS A 282 35.81 5.02 8.90
C LYS A 282 35.42 6.42 8.41
N SER A 283 34.59 7.15 9.17
CA SER A 283 34.02 8.43 8.75
C SER A 283 34.77 9.63 9.35
N PRO A 284 34.75 10.80 8.68
CA PRO A 284 35.17 12.06 9.27
C PRO A 284 34.43 12.37 10.59
N LEU A 285 35.07 13.08 11.51
CA LEU A 285 34.55 13.35 12.87
C LEU A 285 33.08 13.83 12.90
N LYS A 286 32.71 14.75 12.00
CA LYS A 286 31.35 15.31 11.89
C LYS A 286 30.28 14.28 11.49
N ILE A 287 30.67 13.25 10.73
CA ILE A 287 29.78 12.15 10.34
C ILE A 287 29.81 11.07 11.42
N ALA A 288 30.99 10.76 11.97
CA ALA A 288 31.15 9.81 13.05
C ALA A 288 30.31 10.18 14.30
N SER A 289 30.22 11.46 14.64
CA SER A 289 29.38 11.94 15.76
C SER A 289 27.90 11.62 15.58
N ARG A 290 27.39 11.56 14.34
CA ARG A 290 25.99 11.20 14.05
C ARG A 290 25.73 9.72 14.31
N PHE A 291 26.63 8.86 13.84
CA PHE A 291 26.54 7.42 14.11
C PHE A 291 26.71 7.11 15.61
N ARG A 292 27.62 7.81 16.29
CA ARG A 292 27.76 7.72 17.75
C ARG A 292 26.49 8.14 18.48
N ASN A 293 25.84 9.22 18.05
CA ASN A 293 24.56 9.65 18.62
C ASN A 293 23.48 8.58 18.46
N MET A 294 23.41 7.95 17.28
CA MET A 294 22.47 6.86 17.01
C MET A 294 22.72 5.66 17.93
N LEU A 295 23.98 5.24 18.09
CA LEU A 295 24.38 4.15 18.98
C LEU A 295 24.16 4.48 20.46
N ASN A 296 24.30 5.74 20.86
CA ASN A 296 24.11 6.18 22.24
C ASN A 296 22.69 5.90 22.77
N THR A 297 21.68 5.84 21.89
CA THR A 297 20.31 5.46 22.28
C THR A 297 20.26 4.08 22.94
N PHE A 298 21.09 3.13 22.50
CA PHE A 298 21.18 1.79 23.09
C PHE A 298 21.86 1.78 24.46
N HIS A 299 22.78 2.72 24.72
CA HIS A 299 23.44 2.85 26.02
C HIS A 299 22.54 3.54 27.05
N GLN A 300 21.80 4.58 26.64
CA GLN A 300 20.93 5.36 27.51
C GLN A 300 19.68 4.59 27.95
N ASN A 301 19.22 3.64 27.14
CA ASN A 301 18.00 2.87 27.40
C ASN A 301 18.32 1.41 27.79
N LYS A 302 19.45 1.16 28.47
CA LYS A 302 19.71 -0.11 29.15
C LYS A 302 18.74 -0.26 30.32
N GLY A 303 17.65 -0.99 30.08
CA GLY A 303 16.75 -1.55 31.09
C GLY A 303 16.86 -3.06 31.06
#